data_AF-A0AAV9CGR0-F1
#
_entry.id   AF-A0AAV9CGR0-F1
#
_cell.length_a   1.000
_cell.length_b   1.000
_cell.length_c   1.000
_cell.angle_alpha   90.00
_cell.angle_beta   90.00
_cell.angle_gamma   90.00
#
_symmetry.space_group_name_H-M   'P 1'
#
loop_
_entity.id
_entity.type
_entity.pdbx_description
1 polymer ?
#
loop_
_entity_poly.entity_id
_entity_poly.type
_entity_poly.pdbx_seq_one_letter_code
_entity_poly.pdbx_strand_id
1 'polypeptide(L)'
;MSSTSRRLPSLIRRSRSTGDLLRLQSLITKSPREDLDCRSLAEFVSLSARFVSVDHARSFFDRIPSPVPTRVWNSMIRVYADPGRDASESVRVFAELVRTGAGPDNFTYPFVLKACARSAMVGEGETAFGSAVKLGFGSDSYVVNTLVSMYAGVERLVARGGRSMKWV
;
A
#
# COMPACT_ATOMS: atom_id res chain seq x y z
N MET A 1 6.92 13.22 -24.77
CA MET A 1 5.81 12.34 -24.33
C MET A 1 5.67 11.16 -25.30
N SER A 2 6.24 10.00 -24.96
CA SER A 2 6.24 8.81 -25.83
C SER A 2 4.82 8.27 -26.04
N SER A 3 4.55 7.67 -27.21
CA SER A 3 3.22 7.13 -27.57
C SER A 3 2.70 6.07 -26.59
N THR A 4 3.60 5.47 -25.82
CA THR A 4 3.37 4.47 -24.77
C THR A 4 2.58 5.03 -23.58
N SER A 5 2.92 6.23 -23.11
CA SER A 5 2.25 6.90 -21.98
C SER A 5 0.74 7.12 -22.24
N ARG A 6 0.36 7.40 -23.50
CA ARG A 6 -1.04 7.64 -23.89
C ARG A 6 -1.91 6.38 -23.94
N ARG A 7 -1.33 5.19 -24.10
CA ARG A 7 -2.08 3.92 -24.25
C ARG A 7 -2.18 3.13 -22.93
N LEU A 8 -1.39 3.48 -21.94
CA LEU A 8 -1.35 2.82 -20.64
C LEU A 8 -2.71 2.85 -19.91
N PRO A 9 -3.40 4.00 -19.73
CA PRO A 9 -4.62 4.06 -18.93
C PRO A 9 -5.79 3.22 -19.48
N SER A 10 -5.87 3.06 -20.81
CA SER A 10 -6.95 2.29 -21.47
C SER A 10 -6.72 0.78 -21.42
N LEU A 11 -5.47 0.33 -21.46
CA LEU A 11 -5.07 -1.08 -21.29
C LEU A 11 -5.20 -1.51 -19.83
N ILE A 12 -4.80 -0.63 -18.92
CA ILE A 12 -4.96 -0.76 -17.48
C ILE A 12 -6.41 -1.04 -17.07
N ARG A 13 -7.37 -0.24 -17.56
CA ARG A 13 -8.80 -0.38 -17.23
C ARG A 13 -9.40 -1.71 -17.74
N ARG A 14 -8.75 -2.36 -18.71
CA ARG A 14 -9.22 -3.60 -19.36
C ARG A 14 -8.53 -4.86 -18.86
N SER A 15 -7.46 -4.74 -18.07
CA SER A 15 -6.60 -5.86 -17.69
C SER A 15 -7.31 -6.80 -16.70
N ARG A 16 -7.98 -7.85 -17.23
CA ARG A 16 -8.54 -8.98 -16.45
C ARG A 16 -7.73 -10.27 -16.64
N SER A 17 -6.67 -10.26 -17.47
CA SER A 17 -5.94 -11.45 -17.91
C SER A 17 -4.42 -11.30 -17.74
N THR A 18 -3.74 -12.41 -17.44
CA THR A 18 -2.27 -12.56 -17.41
C THR A 18 -1.59 -12.06 -18.70
N GLY A 19 -2.28 -12.12 -19.85
CA GLY A 19 -1.74 -11.64 -21.13
C GLY A 19 -1.57 -10.11 -21.21
N ASP A 20 -2.46 -9.34 -20.59
CA ASP A 20 -2.36 -7.87 -20.55
C ASP A 20 -1.20 -7.42 -19.64
N LEU A 21 -0.94 -8.20 -18.59
CA LEU A 21 0.18 -7.99 -17.66
C LEU A 21 1.52 -8.29 -18.30
N LEU A 22 1.64 -9.36 -19.08
CA LEU A 22 2.89 -9.66 -19.80
C LEU A 22 3.19 -8.57 -20.83
N ARG A 23 2.17 -7.98 -21.46
CA ARG A 23 2.34 -6.83 -22.36
C ARG A 23 2.78 -5.59 -21.59
N LEU A 24 2.15 -5.26 -20.46
CA LEU A 24 2.54 -4.16 -19.58
C LEU A 24 3.97 -4.35 -19.02
N GLN A 25 4.31 -5.56 -18.57
CA GLN A 25 5.63 -5.91 -18.07
C GLN A 25 6.69 -5.80 -19.16
N SER A 26 6.38 -6.22 -20.39
CA SER A 26 7.27 -6.04 -21.54
C SER A 26 7.49 -4.56 -21.86
N LEU A 27 6.47 -3.71 -21.72
CA LEU A 27 6.57 -2.26 -21.99
C LEU A 27 7.35 -1.54 -20.89
N ILE A 28 7.13 -1.90 -19.63
CA ILE A 28 7.77 -1.30 -18.46
C ILE A 28 9.22 -1.74 -18.31
N THR A 29 9.55 -2.97 -18.66
CA THR A 29 10.96 -3.43 -18.68
C THR A 29 11.76 -2.72 -19.78
N LYS A 30 11.11 -2.36 -20.89
CA LYS A 30 11.73 -1.71 -22.04
C LYS A 30 11.80 -0.18 -21.94
N SER A 31 11.07 0.44 -21.01
CA SER A 31 11.04 1.90 -20.86
C SER A 31 11.89 2.34 -19.66
N PRO A 32 12.68 3.42 -19.77
CA PRO A 32 13.29 4.06 -18.61
C PRO A 32 12.21 4.43 -17.58
N ARG A 33 12.47 4.17 -16.30
CA ARG A 33 11.50 4.47 -15.22
C ARG A 33 11.20 5.95 -15.08
N GLU A 34 12.16 6.79 -15.49
CA GLU A 34 12.08 8.26 -15.51
C GLU A 34 11.01 8.76 -16.49
N ASP A 35 10.68 7.97 -17.51
CA ASP A 35 9.66 8.32 -18.52
C ASP A 35 8.23 7.92 -18.11
N LEU A 36 8.07 7.18 -17.00
CA LEU A 36 6.78 6.68 -16.53
C LEU A 36 6.15 7.65 -15.53
N ASP A 37 4.87 7.96 -15.73
CA ASP A 37 4.12 8.80 -14.79
C ASP A 37 3.82 8.06 -13.48
N CYS A 38 3.52 8.83 -12.42
CA CYS A 38 3.24 8.27 -11.09
C CYS A 38 2.09 7.26 -11.08
N ARG A 39 1.12 7.41 -12.00
CA ARG A 39 -0.01 6.49 -12.14
C ARG A 39 0.47 5.14 -12.67
N SER A 40 1.25 5.12 -13.74
CA SER A 40 1.77 3.90 -14.35
C SER A 40 2.67 3.13 -13.37
N LEU A 41 3.50 3.84 -12.60
CA LEU A 41 4.34 3.25 -11.55
C LEU A 41 3.50 2.61 -10.43
N ALA A 42 2.53 3.36 -9.88
CA ALA A 42 1.64 2.90 -8.82
C ALA A 42 0.76 1.71 -9.24
N GLU A 43 0.34 1.72 -10.50
CA GLU A 43 -0.42 0.64 -11.12
C GLU A 43 0.41 -0.62 -11.25
N PHE A 44 1.63 -0.51 -11.78
CA PHE A 44 2.50 -1.66 -11.96
C PHE A 44 2.79 -2.36 -10.64
N VAL A 45 3.10 -1.61 -9.57
CA VAL A 45 3.26 -2.17 -8.22
C VAL A 45 2.03 -3.00 -7.82
N SER A 46 0.83 -2.44 -7.97
CA SER A 46 -0.43 -3.10 -7.58
C SER A 46 -0.69 -4.36 -8.41
N LEU A 47 -0.45 -4.29 -9.72
CA LEU A 47 -0.66 -5.38 -10.66
C LEU A 47 0.38 -6.50 -10.49
N SER A 48 1.65 -6.16 -10.34
CA SER A 48 2.73 -7.12 -10.05
C SER A 48 2.45 -7.88 -8.77
N ALA A 49 2.02 -7.21 -7.71
CA ALA A 49 1.69 -7.85 -6.44
C ALA A 49 0.51 -8.83 -6.56
N ARG A 50 -0.47 -8.49 -7.39
CA ARG A 50 -1.68 -9.30 -7.59
C ARG A 50 -1.46 -10.52 -8.48
N PHE A 51 -0.66 -10.39 -9.53
CA PHE A 51 -0.59 -11.38 -10.59
C PHE A 51 0.78 -12.06 -10.77
N VAL A 52 1.85 -11.50 -10.18
CA VAL A 52 3.20 -12.08 -10.21
C VAL A 52 3.60 -12.49 -8.81
N SER A 53 4.05 -11.55 -7.99
CA SER A 53 4.34 -11.73 -6.57
C SER A 53 4.54 -10.38 -5.90
N VAL A 54 4.42 -10.35 -4.58
CA VAL A 54 4.72 -9.14 -3.79
C VAL A 54 6.21 -8.83 -3.86
N ASP A 55 7.09 -9.84 -3.88
CA ASP A 55 8.53 -9.66 -4.02
C ASP A 55 8.89 -9.00 -5.36
N HIS A 56 8.19 -9.36 -6.45
CA HIS A 56 8.39 -8.72 -7.74
C HIS A 56 7.95 -7.25 -7.71
N ALA A 57 6.82 -6.96 -7.07
CA ALA A 57 6.35 -5.59 -6.87
C ALA A 57 7.35 -4.76 -6.04
N ARG A 58 7.88 -5.33 -4.95
CA ARG A 58 8.91 -4.70 -4.10
C ARG A 58 10.19 -4.44 -4.88
N SER A 59 10.71 -5.45 -5.58
CA SER A 59 11.93 -5.33 -6.39
C SER A 59 11.80 -4.30 -7.51
N PHE A 60 10.59 -4.13 -8.08
CA PHE A 60 10.32 -3.04 -9.01
C PHE A 60 10.32 -1.69 -8.30
N PHE A 61 9.59 -1.58 -7.18
CA PHE A 61 9.49 -0.37 -6.37
C PHE A 61 10.85 0.16 -5.93
N ASP A 62 11.74 -0.73 -5.48
CA ASP A 62 13.12 -0.42 -5.05
C ASP A 62 14.00 0.19 -6.13
N ARG A 63 13.65 -0.02 -7.41
CA ARG A 63 14.40 0.47 -8.55
C ARG A 63 13.84 1.77 -9.12
N ILE A 64 12.78 2.34 -8.53
CA ILE A 64 12.22 3.61 -8.95
C ILE A 64 13.18 4.74 -8.50
N PRO A 65 13.64 5.61 -9.41
CA PRO A 65 14.50 6.73 -9.05
C PRO A 65 13.86 7.66 -8.01
N SER A 66 14.69 8.18 -7.10
CA SER A 66 14.27 9.18 -6.12
C SER A 66 14.09 10.55 -6.79
N PRO A 67 13.09 11.36 -6.39
CA PRO A 67 12.09 11.09 -5.36
C PRO A 67 10.94 10.21 -5.87
N VAL A 68 10.63 9.15 -5.11
CA VAL A 68 9.48 8.29 -5.41
C VAL A 68 8.18 9.03 -5.02
N PRO A 69 7.20 9.18 -5.93
CA PRO A 69 5.96 9.90 -5.62
C PRO A 69 5.13 9.22 -4.52
N THR A 70 4.51 10.00 -3.61
CA THR A 70 3.66 9.50 -2.50
C THR A 70 2.59 8.50 -2.96
N ARG A 71 2.00 8.71 -4.14
CA ARG A 71 1.01 7.77 -4.71
C ARG A 71 1.57 6.35 -4.89
N VAL A 72 2.85 6.23 -5.27
CA VAL A 72 3.49 4.93 -5.47
C VAL A 72 3.79 4.26 -4.13
N TRP A 73 4.20 5.05 -3.12
CA TRP A 73 4.28 4.57 -1.73
C TRP A 73 2.94 4.02 -1.24
N ASN A 74 1.86 4.75 -1.46
CA ASN A 74 0.51 4.33 -1.07
C ASN A 74 0.12 2.99 -1.72
N SER A 75 0.49 2.76 -2.97
CA SER A 75 0.31 1.46 -3.63
C SER A 75 1.07 0.34 -2.93
N MET A 76 2.35 0.56 -2.58
CA MET A 76 3.16 -0.46 -1.92
C MET A 76 2.65 -0.76 -0.49
N ILE A 77 2.29 0.28 0.28
CA ILE A 77 1.69 0.14 1.61
C ILE A 77 0.38 -0.65 1.53
N ARG A 78 -0.47 -0.32 0.54
CA ARG A 78 -1.75 -1.01 0.30
C ARG A 78 -1.53 -2.49 -0.02
N VAL A 79 -0.53 -2.82 -0.86
CA VAL A 79 -0.21 -4.21 -1.21
C VAL A 79 0.03 -5.06 0.04
N TYR A 80 0.80 -4.58 1.01
CA TYR A 80 1.04 -5.30 2.27
C TYR A 80 -0.15 -5.24 3.23
N ALA A 81 -0.99 -4.20 3.15
CA ALA A 81 -2.20 -4.08 3.93
C ALA A 81 -3.33 -5.02 3.47
N ASP A 82 -3.21 -5.72 2.35
CA ASP A 82 -4.24 -6.65 1.86
C ASP A 82 -4.27 -7.97 2.66
N PRO A 83 -5.45 -8.61 2.83
CA PRO A 83 -5.57 -9.85 3.60
C PRO A 83 -4.65 -10.97 3.08
N GLY A 84 -4.13 -11.78 4.00
CA GLY A 84 -3.19 -12.86 3.65
C GLY A 84 -1.75 -12.39 3.38
N ARG A 85 -1.47 -11.10 3.53
CA ARG A 85 -0.11 -10.53 3.49
C ARG A 85 0.37 -10.15 4.89
N ASP A 86 1.68 -10.13 5.07
CA ASP A 86 2.31 -9.68 6.30
C ASP A 86 2.00 -8.18 6.52
N ALA A 87 1.20 -7.90 7.54
CA ALA A 87 0.79 -6.54 7.88
C ALA A 87 1.96 -5.69 8.40
N SER A 88 2.97 -6.31 9.01
CA SER A 88 4.13 -5.60 9.56
C SER A 88 4.95 -4.92 8.47
N GLU A 89 5.00 -5.51 7.27
CA GLU A 89 5.63 -4.90 6.09
C GLU A 89 4.92 -3.62 5.66
N SER A 90 3.60 -3.51 5.82
CA SER A 90 2.85 -2.27 5.53
C SER A 90 3.32 -1.12 6.42
N VAL A 91 3.53 -1.40 7.72
CA VAL A 91 4.06 -0.44 8.69
C VAL A 91 5.53 -0.11 8.37
N ARG A 92 6.34 -1.11 7.97
CA ARG A 92 7.74 -0.90 7.57
C ARG A 92 7.86 0.04 6.37
N VAL A 93 7.06 -0.18 5.32
CA VAL A 93 7.03 0.68 4.13
C VAL A 93 6.54 2.09 4.47
N PHE A 94 5.57 2.23 5.38
CA PHE A 94 5.19 3.54 5.91
C PHE A 94 6.34 4.25 6.64
N ALA A 95 7.10 3.53 7.46
CA ALA A 95 8.28 4.09 8.12
C ALA A 95 9.39 4.47 7.12
N GLU A 96 9.56 3.70 6.02
CA GLU A 96 10.42 4.08 4.89
C GLU A 96 9.99 5.41 4.27
N LEU A 97 8.70 5.55 3.93
CA LEU A 97 8.13 6.78 3.38
C LEU A 97 8.46 7.98 4.28
N VAL A 98 8.15 7.89 5.58
CA VAL A 98 8.41 8.97 6.54
C VAL A 98 9.90 9.35 6.59
N ARG A 99 10.80 8.36 6.54
CA ARG A 99 12.26 8.59 6.53
C ARG A 99 12.77 9.28 5.27
N THR A 100 12.09 9.15 4.14
CA THR A 100 12.48 9.86 2.92
C THR A 100 12.22 11.36 2.97
N GLY A 101 11.46 11.83 3.98
CA GLY A 101 10.95 13.21 4.03
C GLY A 101 9.79 13.47 3.06
N ALA A 102 9.43 12.50 2.20
CA ALA A 102 8.19 12.55 1.45
C ALA A 102 7.01 12.40 2.42
N GLY A 103 6.09 13.35 2.36
CA GLY A 103 4.96 13.42 3.29
C GLY A 103 3.94 12.32 3.02
N PRO A 104 3.55 11.51 4.03
CA PRO A 104 2.33 10.73 3.95
C PRO A 104 1.11 11.66 3.80
N ASP A 105 0.09 11.17 3.12
CA ASP A 105 -1.16 11.87 2.86
C ASP A 105 -2.35 11.18 3.55
N ASN A 106 -3.54 11.78 3.43
CA ASN A 106 -4.77 11.21 3.98
C ASN A 106 -5.16 9.85 3.35
N PHE A 107 -4.59 9.48 2.21
CA PHE A 107 -4.75 8.15 1.62
C PHE A 107 -3.74 7.12 2.13
N THR A 108 -2.69 7.55 2.83
CA THR A 108 -1.64 6.68 3.38
C THR A 108 -2.11 5.98 4.65
N TYR A 109 -2.53 6.78 5.65
CA TYR A 109 -2.90 6.30 6.99
C TYR A 109 -3.97 5.20 7.01
N PRO A 110 -5.02 5.25 6.19
CA PRO A 110 -6.06 4.23 6.18
C PRO A 110 -5.52 2.83 5.89
N PHE A 111 -4.54 2.69 4.99
CA PHE A 111 -3.93 1.39 4.70
C PHE A 111 -3.08 0.89 5.86
N VAL A 112 -2.31 1.78 6.49
CA VAL A 112 -1.47 1.45 7.67
C VAL A 112 -2.34 1.03 8.85
N LEU A 113 -3.36 1.82 9.19
CA LEU A 113 -4.28 1.54 10.29
C LEU A 113 -5.06 0.24 10.06
N LYS A 114 -5.45 -0.06 8.81
CA LYS A 114 -6.07 -1.33 8.44
C LYS A 114 -5.12 -2.52 8.66
N ALA A 115 -3.84 -2.37 8.32
CA ALA A 115 -2.82 -3.38 8.58
C ALA A 115 -2.66 -3.60 10.10
N CYS A 116 -2.59 -2.53 10.88
CA CYS A 116 -2.51 -2.58 12.34
C CYS A 116 -3.72 -3.29 12.98
N ALA A 117 -4.92 -2.99 12.49
CA ALA A 117 -6.16 -3.61 12.94
C ALA A 117 -6.16 -5.13 12.79
N ARG A 118 -5.59 -5.64 11.69
CA ARG A 118 -5.57 -7.06 11.35
C ARG A 118 -4.58 -7.86 12.19
N SER A 119 -3.47 -7.24 12.60
CA SER A 119 -2.38 -7.92 13.31
C SER A 119 -2.23 -7.45 14.75
N ALA A 120 -3.25 -6.79 15.31
CA ALA A 120 -3.26 -6.28 16.68
C ALA A 120 -2.06 -5.38 17.04
N MET A 121 -1.53 -4.64 16.06
CA MET A 121 -0.38 -3.72 16.20
C MET A 121 -0.86 -2.35 16.70
N VAL A 122 -1.37 -2.31 17.94
CA VAL A 122 -2.03 -1.11 18.50
C VAL A 122 -1.06 0.06 18.59
N GLY A 123 0.15 -0.16 19.10
CA GLY A 123 1.14 0.91 19.30
C GLY A 123 1.60 1.55 17.98
N GLU A 124 1.77 0.75 16.94
CA GLU A 124 2.10 1.20 15.58
C GLU A 124 0.94 1.99 14.98
N GLY A 125 -0.30 1.53 15.20
CA GLY A 125 -1.50 2.24 14.78
C GLY A 125 -1.65 3.61 15.44
N GLU A 126 -1.43 3.69 16.75
CA GLU A 126 -1.44 4.95 17.51
C GLU A 126 -0.33 5.90 17.05
N THR A 127 0.87 5.37 16.82
CA THR A 127 2.00 6.16 16.30
C THR A 127 1.68 6.72 14.91
N ALA A 128 1.12 5.89 14.01
CA ALA A 128 0.70 6.33 12.68
C ALA A 128 -0.40 7.40 12.76
N PHE A 129 -1.42 7.23 13.61
CA PHE A 129 -2.47 8.23 13.79
C PHE A 129 -1.94 9.52 14.41
N GLY A 130 -1.04 9.44 15.39
CA GLY A 130 -0.37 10.61 15.97
C GLY A 130 0.42 11.40 14.93
N SER A 131 1.06 10.71 13.96
CA SER A 131 1.65 11.35 12.78
C SER A 131 0.60 12.04 11.91
N ALA A 132 -0.55 11.41 11.66
CA ALA A 132 -1.65 12.00 10.89
C ALA A 132 -2.17 13.31 11.51
N VAL A 133 -2.35 13.33 12.84
CA VAL A 133 -2.77 14.52 13.58
C VAL A 133 -1.76 15.65 13.41
N LYS A 134 -0.46 15.36 13.54
CA LYS A 134 0.61 16.37 13.37
C LYS A 134 0.65 16.97 11.97
N LEU A 135 0.26 16.21 10.94
CA LEU A 135 0.17 16.68 9.55
C LEU A 135 -1.18 17.32 9.19
N GLY A 136 -2.09 17.48 10.15
CA GLY A 136 -3.39 18.13 9.93
C GLY A 136 -4.49 17.20 9.42
N PHE A 137 -4.27 15.88 9.40
CA PHE A 137 -5.27 14.88 9.00
C PHE A 137 -6.10 14.34 10.17
N GLY A 138 -5.97 14.93 11.37
CA GLY A 138 -6.71 14.49 12.56
C GLY A 138 -8.24 14.65 12.48
N SER A 139 -8.73 15.50 11.56
CA SER A 139 -10.16 15.68 11.27
C SER A 139 -10.58 15.08 9.93
N ASP A 140 -9.68 14.40 9.21
CA ASP A 140 -10.03 13.71 7.97
C ASP A 140 -10.92 12.51 8.31
N SER A 141 -12.15 12.53 7.78
CA SER A 141 -13.16 11.52 8.10
C SER A 141 -12.72 10.11 7.70
N TYR A 142 -11.91 9.97 6.65
CA TYR A 142 -11.41 8.68 6.21
C TYR A 142 -10.35 8.13 7.17
N VAL A 143 -9.44 8.99 7.64
CA VAL A 143 -8.43 8.62 8.65
C VAL A 143 -9.08 8.28 9.99
N VAL A 144 -9.98 9.14 10.49
CA VAL A 144 -10.66 8.95 11.80
C VAL A 144 -11.54 7.70 11.80
N ASN A 145 -12.32 7.47 10.74
CA ASN A 145 -13.14 6.26 10.64
C ASN A 145 -12.30 4.98 10.61
N THR A 146 -11.11 5.04 10.01
CA THR A 146 -10.21 3.88 9.98
C THR A 146 -9.59 3.61 11.35
N LEU A 147 -9.29 4.64 12.14
CA LEU A 147 -8.83 4.48 13.54
C LEU A 147 -9.89 3.78 14.40
N VAL A 148 -11.15 4.23 14.33
CA VAL A 148 -12.25 3.59 15.07
C VAL A 148 -12.40 2.12 14.66
N SER A 149 -12.31 1.86 13.35
CA SER A 149 -12.34 0.50 12.80
C SER A 149 -11.14 -0.34 13.28
N MET A 150 -9.99 0.28 13.51
CA MET A 150 -8.80 -0.39 14.03
C MET A 150 -9.04 -0.92 15.44
N TYR A 151 -9.44 -0.05 16.38
CA TYR A 151 -9.70 -0.47 17.77
C TYR A 151 -10.78 -1.55 17.85
N ALA A 152 -11.90 -1.38 17.12
CA ALA A 152 -12.96 -2.38 17.06
C ALA A 152 -12.48 -3.71 16.45
N GLY A 153 -11.55 -3.66 15.48
CA GLY A 153 -10.93 -4.83 14.89
C GLY A 153 -10.04 -5.59 15.88
N VAL A 154 -9.19 -4.87 16.61
CA VAL A 154 -8.28 -5.46 17.61
C VAL A 154 -9.06 -6.13 18.73
N GLU A 155 -10.10 -5.49 19.27
CA GLU A 155 -10.95 -6.07 20.31
C GLU A 155 -11.57 -7.41 19.87
N ARG A 156 -12.05 -7.48 18.62
CA ARG A 156 -12.58 -8.73 18.05
C ARG A 156 -11.53 -9.82 17.89
N LEU A 157 -10.28 -9.48 17.56
CA LEU A 157 -9.18 -10.44 17.46
C LEU A 157 -8.81 -10.99 18.84
N VAL A 158 -8.73 -10.13 19.85
CA VAL A 158 -8.50 -10.54 21.24
C VAL A 158 -9.61 -11.47 21.72
N ALA A 159 -10.88 -11.13 21.45
CA ALA A 159 -12.03 -11.98 21.79
C ALA A 159 -12.06 -13.33 21.05
N ARG A 160 -11.43 -13.44 19.87
CA ARG A 160 -11.28 -14.71 19.14
C ARG A 160 -10.12 -15.55 19.69
N GLY A 161 -9.00 -14.93 20.04
CA GLY A 161 -7.87 -15.60 20.68
C GLY A 161 -8.23 -16.21 22.04
N GLY A 162 -9.06 -15.52 22.83
CA GLY A 162 -9.55 -16.00 24.13
C GLY A 162 -10.55 -17.17 24.06
N ARG A 163 -11.15 -17.46 22.89
CA ARG A 163 -12.08 -18.61 22.72
C ARG A 163 -11.39 -19.93 22.36
N SER A 164 -10.11 -19.90 22.00
CA SER A 164 -9.36 -21.12 21.66
C SER A 164 -8.68 -21.77 22.88
N MET A 165 -8.83 -21.21 24.07
CA MET A 165 -8.40 -21.77 25.36
C MET A 165 -9.60 -22.06 26.27
N LYS A 166 -10.52 -22.93 25.83
CA LYS A 166 -11.41 -23.66 26.75
C LYS A 166 -11.03 -25.15 26.71
N TRP A 167 -10.48 -25.54 27.85
CA TRP A 167 -9.91 -26.80 28.36
C TRP A 167 -10.42 -28.13 27.81
N VAL A 168 -9.46 -29.06 27.66
CA VAL A 168 -9.60 -30.51 27.91
C VAL A 168 -10.06 -30.75 29.34
#